data_AF-A0A2R7NT29-F1
#
_entry.id   AF-A0A2R7NT29-F1
#
_cell.length_a   1.000
_cell.length_b   1.000
_cell.length_c   1.000
_cell.angle_alpha   90.00
_cell.angle_beta   90.00
_cell.angle_gamma   90.00
#
_symmetry.space_group_name_H-M   'P 1'
#
loop_
_entity.id
_entity.type
_entity.pdbx_description
1 polymer ?
#
loop_
_entity_poly.entity_id
_entity_poly.type
_entity_poly.pdbx_seq_one_letter_code
_entity_poly.pdbx_strand_id
1 'polypeptide(L)'
;YGIVVYNNRRVNFGKVDPHAAREVFIREALVGGNWETRLPFLAANQKMIAKVEELEHKSRRQDVLVDDELIYAFYDQQLPPEVCSGHSFEAWYREESKKQPDLLKLTREELMRHEAAGITTNAFPKTVRLGGVDCAASYLHEPGDARDGITVTIPLFVLNQVSDERCEWLVPGMLKDKIQALLKSLPQRPRSRFVPLPDSATRLAELLCAPERFGTGSLTDVLLKQVRDETSLDVKRADFKLDMLSPHLFMNFRVVDEHGRQLGHGRNLGALKAEWGAKARGAFQALAGLKLGSTAADAADLKQKAPQALENHARGAIKSGVNGPGPAAKPGSTTLSAPAAPSTPAGQRYTTWTFGELPELMEIRKAGQTLIGFPALIDGGDAVTIEVFDEPEVAAAKHRAGLRRLFALQIKDALKYLEKNIPDLQKMAVAYMPLGTQEELRTQIIDVALDRAFLLDPLPTDEYAFKRRVEEGRGRLTLIANEVARLAATILTEYAAAARKIKDTKNAPDATADALQQLQRLVPKNFIAVAPWAQLAHYARYLKAITLRLDKYRADPARDAAKLAELRPQEQRYWRLVAERKGAVDARMQELRWLLEELRVSFFAQELRTPQPVSVKRLDKLWAQVNS
;
A
#
# COMPACT_ATOMS: atom_id res chain seq x y z
N TYR A 1 -38.68 58.53 -51.59
CA TYR A 1 -37.64 57.53 -51.30
C TYR A 1 -36.51 58.21 -50.54
N GLY A 2 -36.32 57.89 -49.26
CA GLY A 2 -35.23 58.43 -48.44
C GLY A 2 -33.96 57.60 -48.63
N ILE A 3 -32.83 58.25 -48.92
CA ILE A 3 -31.53 57.60 -49.07
C ILE A 3 -31.02 57.21 -47.68
N VAL A 4 -30.79 55.92 -47.46
CA VAL A 4 -30.18 55.40 -46.22
C VAL A 4 -28.70 55.76 -46.24
N VAL A 5 -28.30 56.71 -45.39
CA VAL A 5 -26.91 57.22 -45.33
C VAL A 5 -25.99 56.25 -44.59
N TYR A 6 -26.48 55.54 -43.57
CA TYR A 6 -25.77 54.47 -42.86
C TYR A 6 -26.76 53.44 -42.30
N ASN A 7 -26.65 52.18 -42.72
CA ASN A 7 -27.43 51.07 -42.16
C ASN A 7 -26.58 50.28 -41.15
N ASN A 8 -27.17 49.82 -40.03
CA ASN A 8 -26.51 48.98 -39.01
C ASN A 8 -25.23 49.55 -38.35
N ARG A 9 -25.07 50.87 -38.25
CA ARG A 9 -23.95 51.45 -37.47
C ARG A 9 -24.19 51.20 -35.98
N ARG A 10 -23.26 50.49 -35.32
CA ARG A 10 -23.28 50.34 -33.86
C ARG A 10 -23.18 51.72 -33.20
N VAL A 11 -24.16 52.03 -32.36
CA VAL A 11 -24.22 53.26 -31.55
C VAL A 11 -24.17 52.88 -30.08
N ASN A 12 -23.76 53.82 -29.22
CA ASN A 12 -23.75 53.59 -27.78
C ASN A 12 -25.18 53.32 -27.30
N PHE A 13 -25.42 52.12 -26.81
CA PHE A 13 -26.74 51.65 -26.38
C PHE A 13 -27.29 52.47 -25.21
N GLY A 14 -26.44 52.97 -24.32
CA GLY A 14 -26.87 53.82 -23.20
C GLY A 14 -27.47 55.17 -23.61
N LYS A 15 -27.27 55.63 -24.86
CA LYS A 15 -27.94 56.83 -25.40
C LYS A 15 -29.33 56.54 -25.97
N VAL A 16 -29.65 55.26 -26.20
CA VAL A 16 -30.93 54.82 -26.78
C VAL A 16 -31.86 54.36 -25.66
N ASP A 17 -31.37 53.47 -24.80
CA ASP A 17 -32.09 52.97 -23.64
C ASP A 17 -31.14 52.86 -22.43
N PRO A 18 -31.08 53.89 -21.58
CA PRO A 18 -30.18 53.91 -20.43
C PRO A 18 -30.56 52.86 -19.37
N HIS A 19 -31.84 52.50 -19.25
CA HIS A 19 -32.30 51.51 -18.28
C HIS A 19 -31.88 50.10 -18.71
N ALA A 20 -32.13 49.72 -19.96
CA ALA A 20 -31.68 48.44 -20.49
C ALA A 20 -30.15 48.36 -20.54
N ALA A 21 -29.46 49.45 -20.88
CA ALA A 21 -28.00 49.48 -20.85
C ALA A 21 -27.43 49.25 -19.44
N ARG A 22 -28.08 49.81 -18.42
CA ARG A 22 -27.70 49.59 -17.01
C ARG A 22 -27.93 48.14 -16.59
N GLU A 23 -29.08 47.55 -16.91
CA GLU A 23 -29.35 46.14 -16.62
C GLU A 23 -28.30 45.23 -17.26
N VAL A 24 -28.03 45.41 -18.55
CA VAL A 24 -27.00 44.65 -19.29
C VAL A 24 -25.63 44.85 -18.65
N PHE A 25 -25.28 46.07 -18.23
CA PHE A 25 -24.01 46.34 -17.58
C PHE A 25 -23.89 45.62 -16.22
N ILE A 26 -24.95 45.59 -15.41
CA ILE A 26 -24.89 44.86 -14.14
C ILE A 26 -24.78 43.35 -14.39
N ARG A 27 -25.63 42.78 -15.26
CA ARG A 27 -25.66 41.33 -15.51
C ARG A 27 -24.39 40.82 -16.18
N GLU A 28 -23.97 41.43 -17.28
CA GLU A 28 -22.84 40.90 -18.06
C GLU A 28 -21.49 41.35 -17.49
N ALA A 29 -21.38 42.62 -17.09
CA ALA A 29 -20.11 43.20 -16.72
C ALA A 29 -19.77 42.99 -15.23
N LEU A 30 -20.72 43.20 -14.32
CA LEU A 30 -20.47 43.06 -12.87
C LEU A 30 -20.70 41.64 -12.36
N VAL A 31 -21.81 41.00 -12.74
CA VAL A 31 -22.13 39.62 -12.32
C VAL A 31 -21.36 38.61 -13.18
N GLY A 32 -21.50 38.67 -14.50
CA GLY A 32 -20.82 37.78 -15.45
C GLY A 32 -19.32 38.02 -15.61
N GLY A 33 -18.77 39.09 -15.03
CA GLY A 33 -17.34 39.40 -15.06
C GLY A 33 -16.79 39.83 -16.43
N ASN A 34 -17.64 40.15 -17.40
CA ASN A 34 -17.25 40.55 -18.76
C ASN A 34 -16.80 42.03 -18.86
N TRP A 35 -16.20 42.58 -17.81
CA TRP A 35 -15.68 43.94 -17.77
C TRP A 35 -14.26 44.00 -17.22
N GLU A 36 -13.32 44.40 -18.09
CA GLU A 36 -11.95 44.66 -17.69
C GLU A 36 -11.84 46.02 -16.99
N THR A 37 -11.53 45.98 -15.68
CA THR A 37 -11.31 47.19 -14.88
C THR A 37 -10.20 46.98 -13.85
N ARG A 38 -9.61 48.08 -13.39
CA ARG A 38 -8.59 48.10 -12.32
C ARG A 38 -9.19 48.35 -10.93
N LEU A 39 -10.52 48.41 -10.83
CA LEU A 39 -11.21 48.66 -9.56
C LEU A 39 -11.07 47.44 -8.62
N PRO A 40 -10.68 47.64 -7.35
CA PRO A 40 -10.29 46.54 -6.47
C PRO A 40 -11.45 45.65 -6.01
N PHE A 41 -12.69 46.17 -5.96
CA PHE A 41 -13.84 45.41 -5.46
C PHE A 41 -14.20 44.23 -6.39
N LEU A 42 -14.13 44.41 -7.71
CA LEU A 42 -14.59 43.38 -8.65
C LEU A 42 -13.70 42.13 -8.59
N ALA A 43 -12.38 42.31 -8.55
CA ALA A 43 -11.43 41.22 -8.36
C ALA A 43 -11.59 40.54 -6.99
N ALA A 44 -11.92 41.30 -5.94
CA ALA A 44 -12.21 40.74 -4.63
C ALA A 44 -13.50 39.91 -4.63
N ASN A 45 -14.54 40.38 -5.31
CA ASN A 45 -15.83 39.70 -5.43
C ASN A 45 -15.71 38.41 -6.24
N GLN A 46 -15.04 38.43 -7.39
CA GLN A 46 -14.76 37.23 -8.19
C GLN A 46 -14.00 36.17 -7.37
N LYS A 47 -13.00 36.60 -6.60
CA LYS A 47 -12.26 35.70 -5.70
C LYS A 47 -13.14 35.15 -4.56
N MET A 48 -14.11 35.93 -4.08
CA MET A 48 -15.06 35.49 -3.05
C MET A 48 -16.06 34.48 -3.62
N ILE A 49 -16.64 34.76 -4.79
CA ILE A 49 -17.57 33.87 -5.51
C ILE A 49 -16.89 32.53 -5.78
N ALA A 50 -15.68 32.52 -6.36
CA ALA A 50 -14.91 31.29 -6.61
C ALA A 50 -14.64 30.49 -5.32
N LYS A 51 -14.47 31.17 -4.18
CA LYS A 51 -14.28 30.53 -2.86
C LYS A 51 -15.58 29.92 -2.33
N VAL A 52 -16.74 30.52 -2.62
CA VAL A 52 -18.06 29.99 -2.26
C VAL A 52 -18.46 28.83 -3.18
N GLU A 53 -18.18 28.92 -4.47
CA GLU A 53 -18.31 27.81 -5.43
C GLU A 53 -17.45 26.59 -5.02
N GLU A 54 -16.20 26.81 -4.57
CA GLU A 54 -15.36 25.73 -4.03
C GLU A 54 -16.02 25.06 -2.81
N LEU A 55 -16.80 25.81 -2.01
CA LEU A 55 -17.55 25.27 -0.87
C LEU A 55 -18.82 24.52 -1.31
N GLU A 56 -19.48 24.95 -2.39
CA GLU A 56 -20.58 24.21 -3.03
C GLU A 56 -20.11 22.85 -3.54
N HIS A 57 -19.02 22.84 -4.32
CA HIS A 57 -18.43 21.60 -4.81
C HIS A 57 -18.02 20.66 -3.66
N LYS A 58 -17.53 21.20 -2.54
CA LYS A 58 -17.23 20.39 -1.35
C LYS A 58 -18.49 19.86 -0.67
N SER A 59 -19.48 20.70 -0.44
CA SER A 59 -20.70 20.33 0.30
C SER A 59 -21.72 19.54 -0.51
N ARG A 60 -21.52 19.42 -1.84
CA ARG A 60 -22.42 18.76 -2.79
C ARG A 60 -23.86 19.29 -2.76
N ARG A 61 -24.01 20.53 -2.31
CA ARG A 61 -25.26 21.28 -2.20
C ARG A 61 -25.20 22.41 -3.22
N GLN A 62 -26.09 22.38 -4.20
CA GLN A 62 -26.18 23.37 -5.28
C GLN A 62 -26.96 24.64 -4.86
N ASP A 63 -27.32 24.71 -3.58
CA ASP A 63 -28.17 25.72 -2.97
C ASP A 63 -27.41 26.57 -1.94
N VAL A 64 -26.07 26.55 -1.93
CA VAL A 64 -25.28 27.30 -0.93
C VAL A 64 -24.91 28.69 -1.45
N LEU A 65 -24.61 28.82 -2.75
CA LEU A 65 -24.37 30.08 -3.43
C LEU A 65 -25.71 30.76 -3.71
N VAL A 66 -25.70 32.06 -3.48
CA VAL A 66 -26.80 32.95 -3.82
C VAL A 66 -26.84 33.15 -5.34
N ASP A 67 -28.04 33.02 -5.94
CA ASP A 67 -28.26 33.08 -7.39
C ASP A 67 -27.76 34.40 -8.00
N ASP A 68 -27.40 34.39 -9.29
CA ASP A 68 -26.92 35.56 -10.04
C ASP A 68 -27.92 36.74 -9.93
N GLU A 69 -29.20 36.44 -9.77
CA GLU A 69 -30.27 37.42 -9.59
C GLU A 69 -30.16 38.21 -8.28
N LEU A 70 -29.65 37.60 -7.22
CA LEU A 70 -29.43 38.28 -5.93
C LEU A 70 -28.14 39.11 -5.94
N ILE A 71 -27.10 38.63 -6.64
CA ILE A 71 -25.89 39.44 -6.89
C ILE A 71 -26.25 40.65 -7.76
N TYR A 72 -27.11 40.45 -8.78
CA TYR A 72 -27.69 41.53 -9.56
C TYR A 72 -28.43 42.53 -8.67
N ALA A 73 -29.34 42.07 -7.80
CA ALA A 73 -30.11 42.93 -6.90
C ALA A 73 -29.21 43.72 -5.93
N PHE A 74 -28.13 43.13 -5.44
CA PHE A 74 -27.13 43.81 -4.61
C PHE A 74 -26.48 45.00 -5.33
N TYR A 75 -26.03 44.79 -6.57
CA TYR A 75 -25.45 45.87 -7.38
C TYR A 75 -26.50 46.90 -7.76
N ASP A 76 -27.69 46.46 -8.16
CA ASP A 76 -28.81 47.32 -8.55
C ASP A 76 -29.23 48.28 -7.44
N GLN A 77 -29.27 47.80 -6.19
CA GLN A 77 -29.63 48.62 -5.04
C GLN A 77 -28.58 49.70 -4.71
N GLN A 78 -27.29 49.43 -4.98
CA GLN A 78 -26.21 50.35 -4.63
C GLN A 78 -25.82 51.31 -5.75
N LEU A 79 -26.11 50.97 -7.00
CA LEU A 79 -25.73 51.78 -8.16
C LEU A 79 -26.77 52.86 -8.46
N PRO A 80 -26.35 54.13 -8.59
CA PRO A 80 -27.25 55.18 -9.04
C PRO A 80 -27.86 54.88 -10.43
N PRO A 81 -29.07 55.42 -10.72
CA PRO A 81 -29.75 55.19 -11.99
C PRO A 81 -28.95 55.59 -13.24
N GLU A 82 -28.09 56.60 -13.11
CA GLU A 82 -27.25 57.16 -14.18
C GLU A 82 -26.03 56.29 -14.56
N VAL A 83 -25.70 55.28 -13.75
CA VAL A 83 -24.53 54.41 -13.99
C VAL A 83 -24.91 53.25 -14.91
N CYS A 84 -24.61 53.39 -16.21
CA CYS A 84 -24.97 52.40 -17.24
C CYS A 84 -23.80 51.95 -18.13
N SER A 85 -22.57 52.38 -17.83
CA SER A 85 -21.37 52.04 -18.58
C SER A 85 -20.13 52.05 -17.68
N GLY A 86 -19.04 51.41 -18.13
CA GLY A 86 -17.78 51.43 -17.38
C GLY A 86 -17.24 52.84 -17.11
N HIS A 87 -17.41 53.77 -18.06
CA HIS A 87 -16.97 55.16 -17.88
C HIS A 87 -17.76 55.88 -16.78
N SER A 88 -19.09 55.80 -16.81
CA SER A 88 -19.95 56.37 -15.76
C SER A 88 -19.72 55.70 -14.40
N PHE A 89 -19.43 54.40 -14.40
CA PHE A 89 -19.16 53.65 -13.17
C PHE A 89 -17.85 54.08 -12.52
N GLU A 90 -16.76 54.17 -13.29
CA GLU A 90 -15.45 54.58 -12.77
C GLU A 90 -15.46 56.01 -12.21
N ALA A 91 -16.20 56.92 -12.84
CA ALA A 91 -16.38 58.28 -12.36
C ALA A 91 -17.09 58.29 -10.99
N TRP A 92 -18.22 57.61 -10.88
CA TRP A 92 -18.99 57.49 -9.63
C TRP A 92 -18.20 56.78 -8.53
N TYR A 93 -17.60 55.62 -8.82
CA TYR A 93 -16.87 54.81 -7.84
C TYR A 93 -15.70 55.58 -7.23
N ARG A 94 -15.00 56.42 -8.01
CA ARG A 94 -13.85 57.21 -7.52
C ARG A 94 -14.22 58.22 -6.43
N GLU A 95 -15.43 58.76 -6.48
CA GLU A 95 -15.92 59.70 -5.47
C GLU A 95 -16.46 58.97 -4.25
N GLU A 96 -17.22 57.90 -4.47
CA GLU A 96 -17.92 57.20 -3.40
C GLU A 96 -17.01 56.26 -2.61
N SER A 97 -16.00 55.65 -3.25
CA SER A 97 -15.01 54.80 -2.57
C SER A 97 -14.14 55.55 -1.55
N LYS A 98 -14.05 56.89 -1.66
CA LYS A 98 -13.35 57.73 -0.67
C LYS A 98 -14.13 57.80 0.64
N LYS A 99 -15.46 57.71 0.57
CA LYS A 99 -16.36 57.72 1.73
C LYS A 99 -16.50 56.32 2.32
N GLN A 100 -16.55 55.30 1.46
CA GLN A 100 -16.74 53.90 1.84
C GLN A 100 -15.66 52.99 1.22
N PRO A 101 -14.63 52.56 2.00
CA PRO A 101 -13.52 51.75 1.50
C PRO A 101 -13.90 50.33 1.04
N ASP A 102 -15.00 49.80 1.56
CA ASP A 102 -15.52 48.47 1.26
C ASP A 102 -16.74 48.50 0.32
N LEU A 103 -16.96 49.63 -0.34
CA LEU A 103 -18.05 49.83 -1.30
C LEU A 103 -18.08 48.71 -2.34
N LEU A 104 -19.27 48.10 -2.51
CA LEU A 104 -19.57 47.01 -3.42
C LEU A 104 -18.78 45.71 -3.21
N LYS A 105 -18.09 45.52 -2.07
CA LYS A 105 -17.46 44.23 -1.77
C LYS A 105 -18.49 43.25 -1.22
N LEU A 106 -18.65 42.11 -1.88
CA LEU A 106 -19.49 41.02 -1.43
C LEU A 106 -18.81 40.31 -0.25
N THR A 107 -19.55 40.15 0.83
CA THR A 107 -19.13 39.36 1.98
C THR A 107 -19.50 37.90 1.80
N ARG A 108 -18.85 37.03 2.57
CA ARG A 108 -19.18 35.60 2.59
C ARG A 108 -20.61 35.34 3.04
N GLU A 109 -21.13 36.12 3.98
CA GLU A 109 -22.48 35.95 4.53
C GLU A 109 -23.56 36.34 3.53
N GLU A 110 -23.30 37.34 2.69
CA GLU A 110 -24.20 37.76 1.60
C GLU A 110 -24.23 36.76 0.45
N LEU A 111 -23.14 36.02 0.22
CA LEU A 111 -23.03 34.99 -0.82
C LEU A 111 -23.45 33.59 -0.36
N MET A 112 -23.64 33.37 0.95
CA MET A 112 -23.99 32.06 1.51
C MET A 112 -25.41 32.07 2.08
N ARG A 113 -26.19 31.02 1.77
CA ARG A 113 -27.40 30.72 2.57
C ARG A 113 -26.95 30.33 3.99
N HIS A 114 -27.52 30.97 5.00
CA HIS A 114 -27.04 30.96 6.40
C HIS A 114 -27.07 29.56 7.08
N GLU A 115 -26.14 28.64 6.74
CA GLU A 115 -25.93 27.38 7.49
C GLU A 115 -24.49 26.80 7.50
N ALA A 116 -23.54 27.22 6.64
CA ALA A 116 -22.41 26.33 6.26
C ALA A 116 -20.95 26.77 6.57
N ALA A 117 -20.71 27.94 7.17
CA ALA A 117 -19.39 28.58 7.06
C ALA A 117 -18.24 27.95 7.88
N GLY A 118 -18.51 27.36 9.06
CA GLY A 118 -17.48 26.87 9.99
C GLY A 118 -17.24 25.36 10.00
N ILE A 119 -18.26 24.56 9.65
CA ILE A 119 -18.27 23.10 9.81
C ILE A 119 -17.60 22.38 8.61
N THR A 120 -17.54 23.03 7.44
CA THR A 120 -17.14 22.44 6.17
C THR A 120 -15.64 22.15 6.02
N THR A 121 -14.75 22.90 6.68
CA THR A 121 -13.29 22.75 6.47
C THR A 121 -12.73 21.46 7.09
N ASN A 122 -13.24 21.04 8.26
CA ASN A 122 -12.84 19.78 8.89
C ASN A 122 -13.52 18.58 8.20
N ALA A 123 -14.71 18.78 7.66
CA ALA A 123 -15.44 17.76 6.91
C ALA A 123 -14.79 17.47 5.53
N PHE A 124 -14.25 18.50 4.87
CA PHE A 124 -13.63 18.44 3.55
C PHE A 124 -12.20 19.03 3.58
N PRO A 125 -11.23 18.30 4.17
CA PRO A 125 -9.88 18.80 4.37
C PRO A 125 -9.11 18.96 3.04
N LYS A 126 -8.25 19.98 2.96
CA LYS A 126 -7.37 20.19 1.79
C LYS A 126 -6.28 19.12 1.65
N THR A 127 -5.99 18.41 2.73
CA THR A 127 -4.99 17.34 2.78
C THR A 127 -5.54 16.13 3.50
N VAL A 128 -5.18 14.93 3.04
CA VAL A 128 -5.53 13.65 3.67
C VAL A 128 -4.24 12.90 3.95
N ARG A 129 -4.07 12.46 5.20
CA ARG A 129 -2.92 11.65 5.62
C ARG A 129 -3.04 10.23 5.04
N LEU A 130 -2.20 9.88 4.07
CA LEU A 130 -2.12 8.56 3.45
C LEU A 130 -0.66 8.11 3.41
N GLY A 131 -0.38 6.86 3.80
CA GLY A 131 0.99 6.33 3.86
C GLY A 131 1.96 7.17 4.68
N GLY A 132 1.48 7.78 5.78
CA GLY A 132 2.30 8.64 6.64
C GLY A 132 2.59 10.04 6.07
N VAL A 133 2.04 10.41 4.91
CA VAL A 133 2.27 11.70 4.26
C VAL A 133 0.97 12.47 4.01
N ASP A 134 1.04 13.79 4.08
CA ASP A 134 -0.09 14.67 3.77
C ASP A 134 -0.26 14.78 2.25
N CYS A 135 -1.28 14.11 1.73
CA CYS A 135 -1.60 14.10 0.31
C CYS A 135 -2.65 15.17 0.00
N ALA A 136 -2.43 15.98 -1.03
CA ALA A 136 -3.38 17.04 -1.41
C ALA A 136 -4.70 16.45 -1.93
N ALA A 137 -5.83 16.95 -1.44
CA ALA A 137 -7.17 16.54 -1.84
C ALA A 137 -7.88 17.66 -2.62
N SER A 138 -8.53 17.29 -3.71
CA SER A 138 -9.39 18.14 -4.53
C SER A 138 -10.79 17.52 -4.63
N TYR A 139 -11.81 18.37 -4.65
CA TYR A 139 -13.21 17.95 -4.65
C TYR A 139 -13.89 18.47 -5.92
N LEU A 140 -14.65 17.60 -6.58
CA LEU A 140 -15.48 17.95 -7.72
C LEU A 140 -16.88 17.42 -7.47
N HIS A 141 -17.90 18.26 -7.71
CA HIS A 141 -19.29 17.82 -7.72
C HIS A 141 -19.85 18.02 -9.13
N GLU A 142 -19.72 16.99 -9.95
CA GLU A 142 -20.15 17.01 -11.34
C GLU A 142 -20.65 15.60 -11.71
N PRO A 143 -21.94 15.30 -11.48
CA PRO A 143 -22.49 13.98 -11.75
C PRO A 143 -22.23 13.53 -13.19
N GLY A 144 -21.47 12.45 -13.36
CA GLY A 144 -21.08 11.91 -14.66
C GLY A 144 -19.62 12.18 -15.06
N ASP A 145 -18.93 13.15 -14.45
CA ASP A 145 -17.49 13.32 -14.63
C ASP A 145 -16.74 12.14 -13.95
N ALA A 146 -15.71 11.63 -14.61
CA ALA A 146 -14.90 10.53 -14.09
C ALA A 146 -14.22 10.87 -12.74
N ARG A 147 -13.97 12.17 -12.49
CA ARG A 147 -13.31 12.73 -11.30
C ARG A 147 -14.30 13.16 -10.22
N ASP A 148 -15.60 12.99 -10.43
CA ASP A 148 -16.65 13.31 -9.45
C ASP A 148 -16.33 12.70 -8.06
N GLY A 149 -16.54 13.48 -7.01
CA GLY A 149 -16.13 13.16 -5.64
C GLY A 149 -14.73 13.70 -5.28
N ILE A 150 -14.01 12.93 -4.46
CA ILE A 150 -12.68 13.31 -3.96
C ILE A 150 -11.58 12.69 -4.83
N THR A 151 -10.65 13.53 -5.29
CA THR A 151 -9.39 13.11 -5.89
C THR A 151 -8.22 13.44 -4.96
N VAL A 152 -7.44 12.44 -4.57
CA VAL A 152 -6.26 12.59 -3.71
C VAL A 152 -4.98 12.41 -4.52
N THR A 153 -4.06 13.36 -4.37
CA THR A 153 -2.78 13.38 -5.07
C THR A 153 -1.72 12.67 -4.23
N ILE A 154 -1.29 11.50 -4.69
CA ILE A 154 -0.35 10.62 -3.99
C ILE A 154 1.03 10.75 -4.64
N PRO A 155 2.06 11.19 -3.90
CA PRO A 155 3.44 11.13 -4.38
C PRO A 155 3.88 9.68 -4.62
N LEU A 156 4.60 9.43 -5.72
CA LEU A 156 4.98 8.10 -6.17
C LEU A 156 5.69 7.29 -5.06
N PHE A 157 6.57 7.91 -4.28
CA PHE A 157 7.34 7.25 -3.22
C PHE A 157 6.51 6.77 -2.02
N VAL A 158 5.25 7.22 -1.88
CA VAL A 158 4.35 6.82 -0.80
C VAL A 158 3.36 5.74 -1.25
N LEU A 159 3.23 5.51 -2.56
CA LEU A 159 2.16 4.71 -3.16
C LEU A 159 1.99 3.33 -2.51
N ASN A 160 3.09 2.61 -2.26
CA ASN A 160 3.04 1.27 -1.67
C ASN A 160 2.66 1.30 -0.17
N GLN A 161 2.87 2.43 0.51
CA GLN A 161 2.51 2.63 1.92
C GLN A 161 1.04 3.06 2.13
N VAL A 162 0.33 3.44 1.06
CA VAL A 162 -1.08 3.85 1.16
C VAL A 162 -1.95 2.63 1.49
N SER A 163 -2.64 2.68 2.62
CA SER A 163 -3.58 1.62 3.04
C SER A 163 -4.89 1.70 2.24
N ASP A 164 -5.27 0.57 1.63
CA ASP A 164 -6.56 0.41 0.95
C ASP A 164 -7.73 0.60 1.94
N GLU A 165 -7.60 0.04 3.15
CA GLU A 165 -8.60 0.17 4.22
C GLU A 165 -8.84 1.62 4.60
N ARG A 166 -7.78 2.42 4.77
CA ARG A 166 -7.92 3.85 5.10
C ARG A 166 -8.65 4.60 3.99
N CYS A 167 -8.43 4.24 2.73
CA CYS A 167 -9.06 4.89 1.59
C CYS A 167 -10.58 4.60 1.50
N GLU A 168 -11.07 3.51 2.10
CA GLU A 168 -12.50 3.21 2.15
C GLU A 168 -13.31 4.30 2.87
N TRP A 169 -12.71 4.98 3.83
CA TRP A 169 -13.37 5.98 4.68
C TRP A 169 -13.58 7.35 4.03
N LEU A 170 -13.01 7.59 2.84
CA LEU A 170 -13.02 8.91 2.20
C LEU A 170 -12.51 10.00 3.17
N VAL A 171 -13.32 11.06 3.33
CA VAL A 171 -13.18 12.14 4.30
C VAL A 171 -14.48 12.26 5.12
N PRO A 172 -14.45 12.87 6.32
CA PRO A 172 -15.61 12.90 7.21
C PRO A 172 -16.89 13.43 6.56
N GLY A 173 -16.78 14.47 5.72
CA GLY A 173 -17.90 15.10 5.03
C GLY A 173 -18.59 14.22 3.97
N MET A 174 -17.93 13.18 3.47
CA MET A 174 -18.49 12.26 2.47
C MET A 174 -18.91 10.91 3.07
N LEU A 175 -18.61 10.68 4.35
CA LEU A 175 -18.79 9.36 4.97
C LEU A 175 -20.27 9.02 5.14
N LYS A 176 -21.12 9.99 5.48
CA LYS A 176 -22.58 9.81 5.61
C LYS A 176 -23.19 9.22 4.35
N ASP A 177 -22.94 9.82 3.19
CA ASP A 177 -23.52 9.38 1.91
C ASP A 177 -23.05 7.98 1.54
N LYS A 178 -21.78 7.67 1.82
CA LYS A 178 -21.23 6.34 1.61
C LYS A 178 -21.90 5.31 2.51
N ILE A 179 -22.05 5.59 3.80
CA ILE A 179 -22.74 4.71 4.75
C ILE A 179 -24.20 4.51 4.31
N GLN A 180 -24.91 5.57 3.94
CA GLN A 180 -26.29 5.47 3.48
C GLN A 180 -26.43 4.56 2.26
N ALA A 181 -25.53 4.69 1.27
CA ALA A 181 -25.52 3.82 0.10
C ALA A 181 -25.20 2.36 0.45
N LEU A 182 -24.25 2.14 1.36
CA LEU A 182 -23.93 0.79 1.88
C LEU A 182 -25.13 0.16 2.60
N LEU A 183 -25.81 0.90 3.49
CA LEU A 183 -27.02 0.42 4.16
C LEU A 183 -28.15 0.12 3.17
N LYS A 184 -28.29 0.94 2.12
CA LYS A 184 -29.28 0.71 1.05
C LYS A 184 -29.00 -0.59 0.27
N SER A 185 -27.72 -0.93 0.12
CA SER A 185 -27.25 -2.13 -0.60
C SER A 185 -27.53 -3.45 0.16
N LEU A 186 -27.75 -3.38 1.48
CA LEU A 186 -28.02 -4.54 2.32
C LEU A 186 -29.29 -5.29 1.91
N PRO A 187 -29.37 -6.61 2.19
CA PRO A 187 -30.59 -7.39 2.06
C PRO A 187 -31.75 -6.79 2.88
N GLN A 188 -32.99 -7.09 2.48
CA GLN A 188 -34.19 -6.47 3.06
C GLN A 188 -34.27 -6.62 4.59
N ARG A 189 -33.94 -7.80 5.14
CA ARG A 189 -34.05 -8.10 6.58
C ARG A 189 -33.17 -7.20 7.47
N PRO A 190 -31.84 -7.08 7.25
CA PRO A 190 -31.03 -6.14 8.00
C PRO A 190 -31.37 -4.69 7.64
N ARG A 191 -31.62 -4.37 6.35
CA ARG A 191 -31.91 -3.00 5.90
C ARG A 191 -33.12 -2.38 6.59
N SER A 192 -34.19 -3.13 6.84
CA SER A 192 -35.40 -2.62 7.48
C SER A 192 -35.18 -2.13 8.91
N ARG A 193 -34.10 -2.57 9.58
CA ARG A 193 -33.73 -2.12 10.94
C ARG A 193 -33.07 -0.74 10.97
N PHE A 194 -32.59 -0.26 9.83
CA PHE A 194 -31.95 1.04 9.67
C PHE A 194 -32.87 2.08 9.02
N VAL A 195 -34.16 1.78 8.81
CA VAL A 195 -35.11 2.75 8.27
C VAL A 195 -35.59 3.66 9.43
N PRO A 196 -35.52 5.01 9.29
CA PRO A 196 -35.10 5.77 8.11
C PRO A 196 -33.59 5.76 7.82
N LEU A 197 -33.21 5.42 6.58
CA LEU A 197 -31.80 5.29 6.18
C LEU A 197 -30.98 6.57 6.35
N PRO A 198 -31.49 7.78 6.04
CA PRO A 198 -30.74 9.02 6.25
C PRO A 198 -30.37 9.27 7.71
N ASP A 199 -31.27 8.93 8.63
CA ASP A 199 -31.08 9.15 10.07
C ASP A 199 -30.06 8.16 10.63
N SER A 200 -30.20 6.89 10.26
CA SER A 200 -29.22 5.85 10.62
C SER A 200 -27.84 6.17 10.06
N ALA A 201 -27.74 6.62 8.81
CA ALA A 201 -26.47 7.00 8.21
C ALA A 201 -25.83 8.20 8.90
N THR A 202 -26.63 9.19 9.33
CA THR A 202 -26.15 10.35 10.08
C THR A 202 -25.55 9.93 11.43
N ARG A 203 -26.30 9.16 12.22
CA ARG A 203 -25.86 8.63 13.51
C ARG A 203 -24.59 7.78 13.40
N LEU A 204 -24.53 6.90 12.40
CA LEU A 204 -23.35 6.06 12.16
C LEU A 204 -22.14 6.88 11.68
N ALA A 205 -22.34 7.88 10.82
CA ALA A 205 -21.26 8.76 10.40
C ALA A 205 -20.67 9.55 11.58
N GLU A 206 -21.50 10.06 12.48
CA GLU A 206 -21.04 10.74 13.71
C GLU A 206 -20.23 9.79 14.60
N LEU A 207 -20.73 8.56 14.81
CA LEU A 207 -20.06 7.53 15.59
C LEU A 207 -18.67 7.18 15.02
N LEU A 208 -18.58 7.06 13.70
CA LEU A 208 -17.39 6.62 12.96
C LEU A 208 -16.40 7.76 12.68
N CYS A 209 -16.85 9.01 12.66
CA CYS A 209 -15.98 10.19 12.57
C CYS A 209 -15.30 10.55 13.89
N ALA A 210 -15.60 9.85 15.00
CA ALA A 210 -14.89 10.03 16.26
C ALA A 210 -13.37 9.80 16.09
N PRO A 211 -12.49 10.63 16.70
CA PRO A 211 -11.04 10.57 16.48
C PRO A 211 -10.41 9.19 16.71
N GLU A 212 -10.88 8.45 17.72
CA GLU A 212 -10.42 7.09 18.01
C GLU A 212 -10.83 6.02 16.99
N ARG A 213 -11.83 6.28 16.15
CA ARG A 213 -12.37 5.30 15.18
C ARG A 213 -12.09 5.64 13.74
N PHE A 214 -12.03 6.92 13.39
CA PHE A 214 -11.97 7.34 12.01
C PHE A 214 -10.71 6.83 11.30
N GLY A 215 -10.91 6.08 10.22
CA GLY A 215 -9.82 5.56 9.40
C GLY A 215 -9.06 4.38 10.00
N THR A 216 -9.56 3.81 11.11
CA THR A 216 -8.97 2.63 11.76
C THR A 216 -9.62 1.35 11.21
N GLY A 217 -8.84 0.55 10.47
CA GLY A 217 -9.31 -0.68 9.83
C GLY A 217 -10.19 -0.44 8.60
N SER A 218 -10.76 -1.50 8.04
CA SER A 218 -11.66 -1.42 6.88
C SER A 218 -13.03 -0.87 7.30
N LEU A 219 -13.54 0.12 6.55
CA LEU A 219 -14.86 0.73 6.81
C LEU A 219 -15.95 -0.35 6.73
N THR A 220 -15.81 -1.27 5.79
CA THR A 220 -16.77 -2.36 5.58
C THR A 220 -16.85 -3.27 6.79
N ASP A 221 -15.72 -3.61 7.41
CA ASP A 221 -15.68 -4.49 8.58
C ASP A 221 -16.19 -3.79 9.84
N VAL A 222 -15.87 -2.50 9.99
CA VAL A 222 -16.40 -1.69 11.10
C VAL A 222 -17.92 -1.53 11.00
N LEU A 223 -18.44 -1.26 9.81
CA LEU A 223 -19.89 -1.23 9.57
C LEU A 223 -20.53 -2.60 9.75
N LEU A 224 -19.89 -3.67 9.29
CA LEU A 224 -20.38 -5.04 9.48
C LEU A 224 -20.56 -5.36 10.97
N LYS A 225 -19.55 -5.03 11.78
CA LYS A 225 -19.61 -5.18 13.24
C LYS A 225 -20.76 -4.38 13.82
N GLN A 226 -20.88 -3.10 13.46
CA GLN A 226 -21.94 -2.23 13.96
C GLN A 226 -23.34 -2.73 13.57
N VAL A 227 -23.51 -3.22 12.34
CA VAL A 227 -24.78 -3.79 11.87
C VAL A 227 -25.14 -5.06 12.64
N ARG A 228 -24.15 -5.92 12.90
CA ARG A 228 -24.34 -7.13 13.70
C ARG A 228 -24.73 -6.79 15.15
N ASP A 229 -24.06 -5.82 15.76
CA ASP A 229 -24.31 -5.39 17.13
C ASP A 229 -25.73 -4.81 17.29
N GLU A 230 -26.23 -4.06 16.30
CA GLU A 230 -27.57 -3.45 16.37
C GLU A 230 -28.71 -4.40 15.96
N THR A 231 -28.46 -5.30 15.01
CA THR A 231 -29.53 -6.15 14.46
C THR A 231 -29.56 -7.56 15.04
N SER A 232 -28.47 -8.01 15.68
CA SER A 232 -28.24 -9.41 16.06
C SER A 232 -28.36 -10.41 14.90
N LEU A 233 -28.28 -9.94 13.65
CA LEU A 233 -28.35 -10.78 12.45
C LEU A 233 -26.94 -11.16 11.97
N ASP A 234 -26.84 -12.36 11.40
CA ASP A 234 -25.62 -12.83 10.73
C ASP A 234 -25.50 -12.17 9.34
N VAL A 235 -24.97 -10.95 9.33
CA VAL A 235 -24.63 -10.22 8.10
C VAL A 235 -23.19 -10.56 7.71
N LYS A 236 -22.96 -10.81 6.42
CA LYS A 236 -21.65 -11.14 5.84
C LYS A 236 -21.12 -9.96 5.05
N ARG A 237 -19.80 -9.89 4.86
CA ARG A 237 -19.16 -8.83 4.04
C ARG A 237 -19.78 -8.70 2.64
N ALA A 238 -20.12 -9.83 2.01
CA ALA A 238 -20.75 -9.87 0.68
C ALA A 238 -22.19 -9.31 0.63
N ASP A 239 -22.82 -9.07 1.78
CA ASP A 239 -24.14 -8.42 1.83
C ASP A 239 -24.06 -6.92 1.55
N PHE A 240 -22.88 -6.30 1.71
CA PHE A 240 -22.59 -4.95 1.24
C PHE A 240 -22.17 -4.99 -0.23
N LYS A 241 -23.04 -4.49 -1.11
CA LYS A 241 -22.82 -4.53 -2.57
C LYS A 241 -22.10 -3.27 -3.04
N LEU A 242 -20.77 -3.30 -2.97
CA LEU A 242 -19.91 -2.18 -3.37
C LEU A 242 -20.08 -1.80 -4.85
N ASP A 243 -20.40 -2.76 -5.70
CA ASP A 243 -20.70 -2.58 -7.13
C ASP A 243 -21.96 -1.74 -7.40
N MET A 244 -22.86 -1.61 -6.41
CA MET A 244 -24.06 -0.78 -6.51
C MET A 244 -23.83 0.68 -6.10
N LEU A 245 -22.66 1.02 -5.56
CA LEU A 245 -22.36 2.38 -5.12
C LEU A 245 -21.95 3.27 -6.31
N SER A 246 -22.40 4.52 -6.29
CA SER A 246 -21.97 5.51 -7.26
C SER A 246 -20.45 5.74 -7.19
N PRO A 247 -19.77 5.99 -8.32
CA PRO A 247 -18.31 6.09 -8.35
C PRO A 247 -17.71 7.15 -7.41
N HIS A 248 -18.39 8.28 -7.19
CA HIS A 248 -17.94 9.33 -6.26
C HIS A 248 -17.90 8.92 -4.78
N LEU A 249 -18.45 7.75 -4.42
CA LEU A 249 -18.33 7.16 -3.08
C LEU A 249 -17.03 6.34 -2.90
N PHE A 250 -16.17 6.37 -3.91
CA PHE A 250 -14.83 5.80 -3.90
C PHE A 250 -13.80 6.90 -4.13
N MET A 251 -12.73 6.87 -3.34
CA MET A 251 -11.64 7.82 -3.47
C MET A 251 -11.00 7.66 -4.84
N ASN A 252 -10.81 8.76 -5.54
CA ASN A 252 -10.06 8.79 -6.78
C ASN A 252 -8.61 9.17 -6.48
N PHE A 253 -7.66 8.55 -7.16
CA PHE A 253 -6.24 8.72 -6.89
C PHE A 253 -5.54 9.33 -8.09
N ARG A 254 -4.62 10.25 -7.83
CA ARG A 254 -3.71 10.83 -8.84
C ARG A 254 -2.28 10.62 -8.37
N VAL A 255 -1.56 9.70 -9.01
CA VAL A 255 -0.16 9.43 -8.68
C VAL A 255 0.73 10.42 -9.42
N VAL A 256 1.62 11.10 -8.69
CA VAL A 256 2.54 12.11 -9.23
C VAL A 256 3.99 11.78 -8.94
N ASP A 257 4.91 12.17 -9.82
CA ASP A 257 6.35 12.08 -9.57
C ASP A 257 6.87 13.24 -8.68
N GLU A 258 8.19 13.31 -8.48
CA GLU A 258 8.86 14.35 -7.69
C GLU A 258 8.71 15.77 -8.28
N HIS A 259 8.37 15.87 -9.58
CA HIS A 259 8.17 17.13 -10.29
C HIS A 259 6.67 17.51 -10.40
N GLY A 260 5.77 16.71 -9.82
CA GLY A 260 4.33 16.91 -9.88
C GLY A 260 3.68 16.43 -11.18
N ARG A 261 4.40 15.73 -12.06
CA ARG A 261 3.83 15.17 -13.29
C ARG A 261 2.96 13.97 -12.94
N GLN A 262 1.75 13.93 -13.51
CA GLN A 262 0.85 12.80 -13.35
C GLN A 262 1.38 11.55 -14.07
N LEU A 263 1.49 10.45 -13.33
CA LEU A 263 1.89 9.13 -13.82
C LEU A 263 0.68 8.21 -14.01
N GLY A 264 -0.21 8.18 -13.02
CA GLY A 264 -1.38 7.30 -13.00
C GLY A 264 -2.59 7.99 -12.39
N HIS A 265 -3.78 7.56 -12.81
CA HIS A 265 -5.05 8.10 -12.31
C HIS A 265 -6.13 7.02 -12.27
N GLY A 266 -6.95 7.00 -11.22
CA GLY A 266 -8.12 6.12 -11.14
C GLY A 266 -8.53 5.80 -9.71
N ARG A 267 -9.62 5.04 -9.56
CA ARG A 267 -10.22 4.66 -8.26
C ARG A 267 -9.75 3.31 -7.71
N ASN A 268 -8.97 2.54 -8.50
CA ASN A 268 -8.45 1.25 -8.08
C ASN A 268 -6.98 1.40 -7.64
N LEU A 269 -6.77 1.52 -6.32
CA LEU A 269 -5.45 1.66 -5.73
C LEU A 269 -4.57 0.42 -6.00
N GLY A 270 -5.15 -0.79 -5.93
CA GLY A 270 -4.44 -2.03 -6.24
C GLY A 270 -3.90 -2.08 -7.67
N ALA A 271 -4.66 -1.58 -8.65
CA ALA A 271 -4.20 -1.46 -10.04
C ALA A 271 -3.04 -0.45 -10.16
N LEU A 272 -3.15 0.70 -9.50
CA LEU A 272 -2.09 1.71 -9.48
C LEU A 272 -0.81 1.19 -8.82
N LYS A 273 -0.92 0.46 -7.70
CA LYS A 273 0.22 -0.23 -7.07
C LYS A 273 0.81 -1.31 -7.98
N ALA A 274 -0.02 -2.08 -8.68
CA ALA A 274 0.46 -3.11 -9.59
C ALA A 274 1.21 -2.56 -10.81
N GLU A 275 0.84 -1.36 -11.28
CA GLU A 275 1.47 -0.69 -12.42
C GLU A 275 2.72 0.12 -12.01
N TRP A 276 2.63 0.89 -10.92
CA TRP A 276 3.65 1.87 -10.53
C TRP A 276 4.48 1.45 -9.31
N GLY A 277 4.11 0.37 -8.61
CA GLY A 277 4.74 -0.04 -7.35
C GLY A 277 6.24 -0.34 -7.45
N ALA A 278 6.70 -0.87 -8.59
CA ALA A 278 8.14 -1.09 -8.82
C ALA A 278 8.92 0.23 -8.90
N LYS A 279 8.35 1.26 -9.55
CA LYS A 279 8.95 2.60 -9.62
C LYS A 279 8.81 3.34 -8.30
N ALA A 280 7.70 3.15 -7.58
CA ALA A 280 7.48 3.65 -6.24
C ALA A 280 8.56 3.17 -5.26
N ARG A 281 8.89 1.88 -5.29
CA ARG A 281 9.98 1.31 -4.50
C ARG A 281 11.33 1.96 -4.80
N GLY A 282 11.66 2.12 -6.08
CA GLY A 282 12.89 2.81 -6.49
C GLY A 282 12.94 4.27 -6.04
N ALA A 283 11.83 5.00 -6.15
CA ALA A 283 11.71 6.38 -5.67
C ALA A 283 11.86 6.45 -4.14
N PHE A 284 11.23 5.54 -3.40
CA PHE A 284 11.38 5.44 -1.94
C PHE A 284 12.84 5.15 -1.54
N GLN A 285 13.49 4.21 -2.22
CA GLN A 285 14.91 3.88 -2.00
C GLN A 285 15.84 5.05 -2.30
N ALA A 286 15.60 5.80 -3.37
CA ALA A 286 16.37 7.00 -3.69
C ALA A 286 16.24 8.07 -2.58
N LEU A 287 15.02 8.26 -2.05
CA LEU A 287 14.79 9.15 -0.92
C LEU A 287 15.48 8.67 0.36
N ALA A 288 15.47 7.36 0.62
CA ALA A 288 16.12 6.75 1.79
C ALA A 288 17.65 6.83 1.70
N GLY A 289 18.23 6.51 0.53
CA GLY A 289 19.67 6.49 0.29
C GLY A 289 20.34 7.86 0.43
N LEU A 290 19.65 8.94 0.03
CA LEU A 290 20.14 10.32 0.20
C LEU A 290 20.36 10.69 1.67
N LYS A 291 19.57 10.11 2.59
CA LYS A 291 19.61 10.42 4.02
C LYS A 291 20.65 9.62 4.79
N LEU A 292 20.76 8.34 4.47
CA LEU A 292 21.79 7.47 5.00
C LEU A 292 23.21 7.95 4.58
N GLY A 293 23.34 8.75 3.50
CA GLY A 293 24.60 9.39 3.10
C GLY A 293 24.88 10.77 3.73
N SER A 294 23.85 11.52 4.14
CA SER A 294 24.00 12.91 4.62
C SER A 294 24.30 13.04 6.11
N THR A 295 23.96 12.05 6.94
CA THR A 295 24.23 12.08 8.40
C THR A 295 25.71 11.94 8.76
N ALA A 296 26.56 11.51 7.83
CA ALA A 296 28.01 11.44 8.04
C ALA A 296 28.71 12.82 7.94
N ALA A 297 28.14 13.77 7.19
CA ALA A 297 28.72 15.11 7.01
C ALA A 297 28.42 16.04 8.21
N ASP A 298 27.21 15.98 8.76
CA ASP A 298 26.80 16.84 9.88
C ASP A 298 27.52 16.50 11.21
N ALA A 299 28.01 15.27 11.37
CA ALA A 299 28.78 14.87 12.55
C ALA A 299 30.24 15.36 12.53
N ALA A 300 30.77 15.72 11.36
CA ALA A 300 32.13 16.24 11.20
C ALA A 300 32.20 17.75 11.45
N ASP A 301 31.17 18.51 11.08
CA ASP A 301 31.14 19.98 11.21
C ASP A 301 30.92 20.46 12.66
N LEU A 302 30.33 19.63 13.53
CA LEU A 302 30.09 19.98 14.94
C LEU A 302 31.33 19.83 15.85
N LYS A 303 32.45 19.30 15.36
CA LYS A 303 33.70 19.15 16.13
C LYS A 303 34.71 20.28 15.96
N GLN A 304 34.46 21.29 15.13
CA GLN A 304 35.45 22.34 14.84
C GLN A 304 35.13 23.74 15.36
N LYS A 305 34.07 23.95 16.15
CA LYS A 305 33.84 25.24 16.80
C LYS A 305 33.44 25.11 18.27
N ALA A 306 34.43 25.07 19.15
CA ALA A 306 34.31 25.52 20.54
C ALA A 306 35.57 26.31 20.94
N PRO A 307 35.47 27.55 21.44
CA PRO A 307 36.61 28.31 21.91
C PRO A 307 37.08 27.87 23.31
N GLN A 308 38.40 27.79 23.45
CA GLN A 308 39.13 27.63 24.72
C GLN A 308 38.97 28.88 25.61
N ALA A 309 38.57 28.70 26.87
CA ALA A 309 39.05 29.53 27.98
C ALA A 309 38.68 28.92 29.35
N LEU A 310 39.72 28.84 30.20
CA LEU A 310 39.72 28.84 31.67
C LEU A 310 39.50 27.50 32.41
N GLU A 311 40.60 26.75 32.48
CA GLU A 311 41.01 26.02 33.68
C GLU A 311 41.38 27.01 34.80
N ASN A 312 40.89 26.80 36.02
CA ASN A 312 41.75 26.65 37.20
C ASN A 312 40.98 26.37 38.51
N HIS A 313 41.44 25.33 39.21
CA HIS A 313 41.32 25.05 40.66
C HIS A 313 39.91 24.62 41.14
N ALA A 314 39.69 23.60 41.98
CA ALA A 314 40.51 23.01 43.03
C ALA A 314 40.07 21.55 43.34
N ARG A 315 41.02 20.75 43.83
CA ARG A 315 40.85 19.42 44.45
C ARG A 315 40.43 19.55 45.92
N GLY A 316 39.66 18.58 46.41
CA GLY A 316 39.51 18.23 47.84
C GLY A 316 38.05 17.93 48.21
N ALA A 317 37.61 16.68 48.41
CA ALA A 317 37.84 15.78 49.55
C ALA A 317 36.72 15.83 50.63
N ILE A 318 36.03 14.67 50.77
CA ILE A 318 35.62 14.00 52.03
C ILE A 318 34.25 14.34 52.70
N LYS A 319 33.37 13.31 52.66
CA LYS A 319 32.50 12.66 53.68
C LYS A 319 31.53 13.45 54.61
N SER A 320 30.28 12.94 54.56
CA SER A 320 29.43 12.42 55.67
C SER A 320 28.53 13.35 56.53
N GLY A 321 27.24 12.95 56.58
CA GLY A 321 26.29 13.07 57.71
C GLY A 321 25.22 14.16 57.56
N VAL A 322 23.95 14.05 58.01
CA VAL A 322 23.12 13.07 58.75
C VAL A 322 21.62 13.47 58.54
N ASN A 323 20.70 12.49 58.61
CA ASN A 323 19.21 12.48 58.82
C ASN A 323 18.49 13.78 59.26
N GLY A 324 17.23 14.12 58.94
CA GLY A 324 15.97 13.55 58.36
C GLY A 324 14.86 14.65 58.52
N PRO A 325 13.50 14.44 58.48
CA PRO A 325 12.61 13.42 57.91
C PRO A 325 11.62 13.97 56.81
N GLY A 326 10.81 13.11 56.17
CA GLY A 326 9.94 13.37 54.99
C GLY A 326 8.69 14.27 55.20
N PRO A 327 7.67 14.35 54.28
CA PRO A 327 7.23 13.35 53.29
C PRO A 327 6.75 13.91 51.91
N ALA A 328 6.09 13.04 51.13
CA ALA A 328 5.15 13.31 50.02
C ALA A 328 5.66 13.08 48.58
N ALA A 329 5.31 11.90 48.09
CA ALA A 329 5.42 11.48 46.70
C ALA A 329 4.47 12.26 45.77
N LYS A 330 5.01 12.68 44.61
CA LYS A 330 4.27 12.90 43.37
C LYS A 330 5.06 12.23 42.23
N PRO A 331 4.43 11.48 41.33
CA PRO A 331 5.14 10.85 40.23
C PRO A 331 5.41 11.89 39.14
N GLY A 332 6.64 12.41 39.10
CA GLY A 332 7.15 13.18 37.97
C GLY A 332 7.66 12.22 36.90
N SER A 333 6.94 12.15 35.78
CA SER A 333 7.34 11.45 34.55
C SER A 333 8.70 11.97 34.09
N THR A 334 9.76 11.23 34.40
CA THR A 334 11.08 11.44 33.83
C THR A 334 11.10 10.72 32.49
N THR A 335 10.93 11.48 31.42
CA THR A 335 11.22 11.04 30.06
C THR A 335 12.71 10.75 29.97
N LEU A 336 13.08 9.50 30.24
CA LEU A 336 14.37 8.93 29.89
C LEU A 336 14.51 9.04 28.37
N SER A 337 15.26 10.06 27.94
CA SER A 337 15.71 10.18 26.57
C SER A 337 16.71 9.04 26.35
N ALA A 338 16.29 7.99 25.66
CA ALA A 338 17.19 6.94 25.23
C ALA A 338 18.28 7.55 24.33
N PRO A 339 19.56 7.20 24.51
CA PRO A 339 20.62 7.69 23.63
C PRO A 339 20.35 7.20 22.20
N ALA A 340 20.39 8.13 21.25
CA ALA A 340 20.20 7.84 19.83
C ALA A 340 21.21 6.78 19.37
N ALA A 341 20.70 5.68 18.81
CA ALA A 341 21.50 4.62 18.22
C ALA A 341 22.39 5.19 17.08
N PRO A 342 23.63 4.70 16.91
CA PRO A 342 24.52 5.16 15.86
C PRO A 342 23.91 4.89 14.48
N SER A 343 23.81 5.93 13.65
CA SER A 343 23.25 5.85 12.30
C SER A 343 24.19 5.11 11.35
N THR A 344 23.72 4.02 10.75
CA THR A 344 24.39 3.28 9.67
C THR A 344 24.50 4.15 8.39
N PRO A 345 25.68 4.30 7.77
CA PRO A 345 25.83 5.00 6.49
C PRO A 345 25.28 4.21 5.28
N ALA A 346 24.63 4.88 4.31
CA ALA A 346 24.10 4.25 3.09
C ALA A 346 25.22 3.81 2.18
N GLY A 347 25.02 2.67 1.51
CA GLY A 347 25.93 2.20 0.46
C GLY A 347 27.29 1.74 1.00
N GLN A 348 27.52 1.80 2.32
CA GLN A 348 28.68 1.20 2.94
C GLN A 348 28.58 -0.32 2.79
N ARG A 349 29.69 -0.91 2.35
CA ARG A 349 29.81 -2.35 2.12
C ARG A 349 30.33 -3.01 3.39
N TYR A 350 29.59 -3.98 3.90
CA TYR A 350 29.91 -4.71 5.12
C TYR A 350 30.25 -6.15 4.78
N THR A 351 31.40 -6.63 5.28
CA THR A 351 31.78 -8.04 5.22
C THR A 351 31.57 -8.76 6.55
N THR A 352 31.33 -8.00 7.62
CA THR A 352 31.04 -8.45 8.99
C THR A 352 30.03 -7.50 9.64
N TRP A 353 29.48 -7.86 10.79
CA TRP A 353 28.49 -7.05 11.51
C TRP A 353 29.15 -5.87 12.24
N THR A 354 29.26 -4.71 11.58
CA THR A 354 29.89 -3.49 12.14
C THR A 354 29.01 -2.24 12.04
N PHE A 355 27.69 -2.42 11.89
CA PHE A 355 26.74 -1.34 11.63
C PHE A 355 25.78 -1.07 12.80
N GLY A 356 26.02 -1.67 13.98
CA GLY A 356 25.17 -1.50 15.16
C GLY A 356 23.93 -2.41 15.14
N GLU A 357 22.93 -2.06 15.92
CA GLU A 357 21.64 -2.77 15.96
C GLU A 357 20.81 -2.44 14.71
N LEU A 358 20.18 -3.45 14.13
CA LEU A 358 19.28 -3.30 12.98
C LEU A 358 17.82 -3.33 13.47
N PRO A 359 17.13 -2.17 13.54
CA PRO A 359 15.77 -2.10 14.05
C PRO A 359 14.74 -2.67 13.06
N GLU A 360 13.56 -3.07 13.54
CA GLU A 360 12.46 -3.54 12.68
C GLU A 360 11.89 -2.43 11.78
N LEU A 361 11.93 -1.19 12.26
CA LEU A 361 11.42 0.01 11.59
C LEU A 361 12.47 1.12 11.64
N MET A 362 12.64 1.83 10.52
CA MET A 362 13.46 3.03 10.42
C MET A 362 12.61 4.24 10.03
N GLU A 363 12.70 5.31 10.83
CA GLU A 363 12.12 6.61 10.49
C GLU A 363 13.06 7.39 9.54
N ILE A 364 12.57 7.73 8.35
CA ILE A 364 13.24 8.60 7.38
C ILE A 364 12.53 9.95 7.37
N ARG A 365 13.14 10.98 7.94
CA ARG A 365 12.59 12.36 7.91
C ARG A 365 13.11 13.13 6.69
N LYS A 366 12.29 13.62 5.77
CA LYS A 366 12.72 14.51 4.66
C LYS A 366 11.73 15.65 4.48
N ALA A 367 12.24 16.89 4.38
CA ALA A 367 11.43 18.09 4.11
C ALA A 367 10.18 18.25 5.02
N GLY A 368 10.30 17.91 6.31
CA GLY A 368 9.18 17.96 7.27
C GLY A 368 8.23 16.75 7.25
N GLN A 369 8.45 15.77 6.38
CA GLN A 369 7.69 14.52 6.32
C GLN A 369 8.47 13.38 6.97
N THR A 370 7.80 12.56 7.79
CA THR A 370 8.37 11.36 8.41
C THR A 370 7.82 10.13 7.69
N LEU A 371 8.70 9.40 7.02
CA LEU A 371 8.41 8.12 6.40
C LEU A 371 8.89 6.99 7.31
N ILE A 372 8.16 5.89 7.34
CA ILE A 372 8.57 4.67 8.04
C ILE A 372 8.97 3.65 6.96
N GLY A 373 10.08 2.97 7.14
CA GLY A 373 10.51 1.91 6.24
C GLY A 373 11.19 0.76 6.98
N PHE A 374 11.36 -0.36 6.28
CA PHE A 374 11.87 -1.62 6.81
C PHE A 374 13.29 -1.83 6.32
N PRO A 375 14.32 -1.79 7.19
CA PRO A 375 15.70 -2.00 6.76
C PRO A 375 15.97 -3.47 6.42
N ALA A 376 16.81 -3.68 5.42
CA ALA A 376 17.20 -5.01 4.98
C ALA A 376 18.68 -5.04 4.59
N LEU A 377 19.32 -6.18 4.86
CA LEU A 377 20.64 -6.49 4.33
C LEU A 377 20.48 -6.94 2.88
N ILE A 378 21.22 -6.35 1.96
CA ILE A 378 21.19 -6.67 0.54
C ILE A 378 22.45 -7.42 0.17
N ASP A 379 22.29 -8.57 -0.49
CA ASP A 379 23.40 -9.35 -1.01
C ASP A 379 24.09 -8.61 -2.16
N GLY A 380 25.32 -8.15 -1.92
CA GLY A 380 26.20 -7.53 -2.92
C GLY A 380 27.29 -8.48 -3.46
N GLY A 381 27.21 -9.77 -3.18
CA GLY A 381 28.13 -10.82 -3.67
C GLY A 381 29.35 -11.03 -2.75
N ASP A 382 30.21 -10.03 -2.66
CA ASP A 382 31.43 -10.02 -1.81
C ASP A 382 31.24 -9.23 -0.50
N ALA A 383 30.14 -8.50 -0.37
CA ALA A 383 29.72 -7.77 0.82
C ALA A 383 28.19 -7.67 0.89
N VAL A 384 27.68 -7.10 1.97
CA VAL A 384 26.27 -6.69 2.09
C VAL A 384 26.16 -5.18 2.26
N THR A 385 25.05 -4.61 1.81
CA THR A 385 24.68 -3.21 2.06
C THR A 385 23.38 -3.16 2.86
N ILE A 386 23.05 -2.00 3.45
CA ILE A 386 21.79 -1.78 4.13
C ILE A 386 20.94 -0.85 3.27
N GLU A 387 19.73 -1.29 2.94
CA GLU A 387 18.72 -0.53 2.20
C GLU A 387 17.40 -0.55 2.97
N VAL A 388 16.58 0.49 2.79
CA VAL A 388 15.26 0.61 3.42
C VAL A 388 14.17 0.42 2.37
N PHE A 389 13.18 -0.41 2.69
CA PHE A 389 12.06 -0.75 1.83
C PHE A 389 10.76 -0.18 2.40
N ASP A 390 9.79 0.03 1.52
CA ASP A 390 8.43 0.44 1.82
C ASP A 390 7.51 -0.74 2.16
N GLU A 391 7.87 -1.96 1.75
CA GLU A 391 7.10 -3.18 1.96
C GLU A 391 7.83 -4.16 2.89
N PRO A 392 7.19 -4.64 3.99
CA PRO A 392 7.84 -5.51 4.97
C PRO A 392 8.21 -6.88 4.42
N GLU A 393 7.35 -7.50 3.59
CA GLU A 393 7.61 -8.83 3.02
C GLU A 393 8.82 -8.81 2.07
N VAL A 394 8.94 -7.75 1.27
CA VAL A 394 10.07 -7.54 0.37
C VAL A 394 11.35 -7.32 1.16
N ALA A 395 11.29 -6.48 2.21
CA ALA A 395 12.40 -6.23 3.11
C ALA A 395 12.88 -7.53 3.77
N ALA A 396 11.96 -8.31 4.34
CA ALA A 396 12.28 -9.58 5.01
C ALA A 396 12.93 -10.59 4.06
N ALA A 397 12.39 -10.75 2.85
CA ALA A 397 12.96 -11.66 1.85
C ALA A 397 14.38 -11.24 1.44
N LYS A 398 14.59 -9.93 1.19
CA LYS A 398 15.91 -9.38 0.85
C LYS A 398 16.88 -9.50 2.02
N HIS A 399 16.45 -9.12 3.21
CA HIS A 399 17.21 -9.17 4.45
C HIS A 399 17.72 -10.59 4.73
N ARG A 400 16.86 -11.60 4.56
CA ARG A 400 17.23 -13.00 4.74
C ARG A 400 18.33 -13.44 3.76
N ALA A 401 18.23 -13.03 2.49
CA ALA A 401 19.28 -13.29 1.50
C ALA A 401 20.60 -12.57 1.82
N GLY A 402 20.56 -11.29 2.20
CA GLY A 402 21.74 -10.54 2.63
C GLY A 402 22.36 -11.12 3.91
N LEU A 403 21.54 -11.55 4.87
CA LEU A 403 22.03 -12.15 6.10
C LEU A 403 22.73 -13.50 5.84
N ARG A 404 22.19 -14.35 4.96
CA ARG A 404 22.87 -15.56 4.47
C ARG A 404 24.24 -15.23 3.86
N ARG A 405 24.32 -14.17 3.03
CA ARG A 405 25.60 -13.69 2.48
C ARG A 405 26.56 -13.30 3.58
N LEU A 406 26.10 -12.51 4.56
CA LEU A 406 26.94 -12.04 5.66
C LEU A 406 27.50 -13.23 6.47
N PHE A 407 26.69 -14.24 6.76
CA PHE A 407 27.14 -15.49 7.36
C PHE A 407 28.18 -16.21 6.49
N ALA A 408 27.91 -16.38 5.19
CA ALA A 408 28.81 -17.04 4.25
C ALA A 408 30.21 -16.37 4.20
N LEU A 409 30.26 -15.04 4.32
CA LEU A 409 31.52 -14.29 4.36
C LEU A 409 32.35 -14.57 5.62
N GLN A 410 31.73 -14.98 6.74
CA GLN A 410 32.43 -15.32 7.99
C GLN A 410 33.01 -16.73 8.02
N ILE A 411 32.54 -17.64 7.16
CA ILE A 411 32.87 -19.07 7.20
C ILE A 411 33.42 -19.59 5.86
N LYS A 412 34.17 -18.75 5.14
CA LYS A 412 34.69 -19.06 3.78
C LYS A 412 35.47 -20.36 3.72
N ASP A 413 36.22 -20.71 4.76
CA ASP A 413 36.96 -21.97 4.87
C ASP A 413 36.04 -23.19 4.93
N ALA A 414 34.98 -23.12 5.75
CA ALA A 414 33.99 -24.18 5.86
C ALA A 414 33.22 -24.37 4.53
N LEU A 415 32.89 -23.28 3.83
CA LEU A 415 32.25 -23.36 2.51
C LEU A 415 33.17 -23.98 1.46
N LYS A 416 34.45 -23.58 1.40
CA LYS A 416 35.44 -24.22 0.51
C LYS A 416 35.62 -25.71 0.80
N TYR A 417 35.52 -26.11 2.06
CA TYR A 417 35.54 -27.52 2.44
C TYR A 417 34.28 -28.23 1.91
N LEU A 418 33.09 -27.69 2.15
CA LEU A 418 31.84 -28.29 1.68
C LEU A 418 31.78 -28.41 0.17
N GLU A 419 32.19 -27.38 -0.56
CA GLU A 419 32.25 -27.37 -2.03
C GLU A 419 33.02 -28.55 -2.62
N LYS A 420 33.96 -29.13 -1.87
CA LYS A 420 34.79 -30.28 -2.28
C LYS A 420 34.31 -31.61 -1.69
N ASN A 421 33.54 -31.58 -0.59
CA ASN A 421 33.25 -32.75 0.24
C ASN A 421 31.74 -33.07 0.35
N ILE A 422 30.90 -32.61 -0.59
CA ILE A 422 29.51 -33.06 -0.66
C ILE A 422 29.47 -34.55 -1.05
N PRO A 423 28.88 -35.43 -0.22
CA PRO A 423 28.82 -36.86 -0.52
C PRO A 423 27.98 -37.13 -1.77
N ASP A 424 28.41 -38.10 -2.58
CA ASP A 424 27.72 -38.58 -3.78
C ASP A 424 27.36 -37.51 -4.84
N LEU A 425 28.00 -36.33 -4.80
CA LEU A 425 27.67 -35.21 -5.69
C LEU A 425 27.75 -35.57 -7.17
N GLN A 426 28.79 -36.31 -7.59
CA GLN A 426 28.94 -36.73 -8.99
C GLN A 426 27.78 -37.63 -9.43
N LYS A 427 27.36 -38.58 -8.58
CA LYS A 427 26.23 -39.47 -8.87
C LYS A 427 24.92 -38.69 -8.96
N MET A 428 24.70 -37.74 -8.03
CA MET A 428 23.53 -36.86 -8.08
C MET A 428 23.53 -35.99 -9.34
N ALA A 429 24.70 -35.47 -9.74
CA ALA A 429 24.83 -34.63 -10.94
C ALA A 429 24.41 -35.38 -12.22
N VAL A 430 24.70 -36.67 -12.33
CA VAL A 430 24.23 -37.49 -13.46
C VAL A 430 22.70 -37.54 -13.52
N ALA A 431 22.03 -37.73 -12.38
CA ALA A 431 20.57 -37.73 -12.32
C ALA A 431 19.95 -36.34 -12.52
N TYR A 432 20.68 -35.27 -12.18
CA TYR A 432 20.27 -33.87 -12.30
C TYR A 432 20.56 -33.24 -13.67
N MET A 433 21.37 -33.88 -14.52
CA MET A 433 21.75 -33.39 -15.86
C MET A 433 20.57 -32.91 -16.74
N PRO A 434 19.37 -33.53 -16.72
CA PRO A 434 18.21 -33.01 -17.48
C PRO A 434 17.67 -31.67 -16.99
N LEU A 435 18.04 -31.25 -15.77
CA LEU A 435 17.52 -30.07 -15.08
C LEU A 435 18.52 -28.92 -15.01
N GLY A 436 19.82 -29.23 -14.88
CA GLY A 436 20.88 -28.24 -14.75
C GLY A 436 22.26 -28.86 -14.56
N THR A 437 23.19 -28.06 -14.06
CA THR A 437 24.61 -28.42 -13.89
C THR A 437 24.94 -28.92 -12.48
N GLN A 438 26.06 -29.65 -12.34
CA GLN A 438 26.58 -30.07 -11.03
C GLN A 438 26.80 -28.88 -10.10
N GLU A 439 27.26 -27.76 -10.65
CA GLU A 439 27.53 -26.52 -9.92
C GLU A 439 26.26 -25.90 -9.34
N GLU A 440 25.20 -25.80 -10.15
CA GLU A 440 23.90 -25.32 -9.67
C GLU A 440 23.31 -26.23 -8.60
N LEU A 441 23.46 -27.55 -8.71
CA LEU A 441 23.02 -28.49 -7.69
C LEU A 441 23.78 -28.31 -6.37
N ARG A 442 25.11 -28.17 -6.47
CA ARG A 442 26.00 -27.94 -5.34
C ARG A 442 25.63 -26.64 -4.61
N THR A 443 25.42 -25.55 -5.34
CA THR A 443 25.01 -24.27 -4.77
C THR A 443 23.68 -24.39 -4.03
N GLN A 444 22.68 -25.09 -4.59
CA GLN A 444 21.41 -25.28 -3.91
C GLN A 444 21.53 -26.04 -2.58
N ILE A 445 22.35 -27.11 -2.54
CA ILE A 445 22.59 -27.87 -1.31
C ILE A 445 23.24 -26.99 -0.24
N ILE A 446 24.24 -26.20 -0.62
CA ILE A 446 24.94 -25.30 0.29
C ILE A 446 24.02 -24.19 0.78
N ASP A 447 23.22 -23.59 -0.10
CA ASP A 447 22.28 -22.53 0.24
C ASP A 447 21.24 -22.99 1.27
N VAL A 448 20.64 -24.17 1.06
CA VAL A 448 19.70 -24.75 2.03
C VAL A 448 20.39 -25.10 3.35
N ALA A 449 21.63 -25.59 3.30
CA ALA A 449 22.39 -25.87 4.50
C ALA A 449 22.70 -24.59 5.31
N LEU A 450 23.02 -23.49 4.63
CA LEU A 450 23.21 -22.17 5.24
C LEU A 450 21.92 -21.67 5.89
N ASP A 451 20.80 -21.72 5.17
CA ASP A 451 19.50 -21.29 5.70
C ASP A 451 19.13 -22.06 6.97
N ARG A 452 19.32 -23.39 6.97
CA ARG A 452 19.05 -24.25 8.13
C ARG A 452 20.04 -24.03 9.28
N ALA A 453 21.29 -23.74 8.98
CA ALA A 453 22.32 -23.56 10.00
C ALA A 453 22.27 -22.16 10.66
N PHE A 454 21.88 -21.12 9.93
CA PHE A 454 22.07 -19.73 10.37
C PHE A 454 20.78 -18.89 10.40
N LEU A 455 19.75 -19.20 9.61
CA LEU A 455 18.55 -18.37 9.45
C LEU A 455 17.33 -18.89 10.20
N LEU A 456 17.54 -19.46 11.38
CA LEU A 456 16.44 -19.82 12.29
C LEU A 456 15.93 -18.57 13.01
N ASP A 457 14.61 -18.45 13.12
CA ASP A 457 13.98 -17.37 13.87
C ASP A 457 14.17 -17.54 15.39
N PRO A 458 14.34 -16.45 16.16
CA PRO A 458 14.50 -15.07 15.69
C PRO A 458 15.86 -14.85 15.00
N LEU A 459 15.85 -14.03 13.95
CA LEU A 459 17.06 -13.60 13.25
C LEU A 459 17.90 -12.66 14.15
N PRO A 460 19.24 -12.66 14.02
CA PRO A 460 20.09 -11.72 14.76
C PRO A 460 19.79 -10.28 14.35
N THR A 461 19.63 -9.42 15.35
CA THR A 461 19.43 -7.96 15.20
C THR A 461 20.64 -7.15 15.66
N ASP A 462 21.63 -7.79 16.26
CA ASP A 462 22.85 -7.16 16.76
C ASP A 462 24.11 -8.03 16.55
N GLU A 463 25.27 -7.44 16.79
CA GLU A 463 26.58 -8.08 16.59
C GLU A 463 26.78 -9.32 17.49
N TYR A 464 26.29 -9.28 18.72
CA TYR A 464 26.47 -10.36 19.70
C TYR A 464 25.66 -11.59 19.28
N ALA A 465 24.38 -11.40 18.94
CA ALA A 465 23.50 -12.43 18.43
C ALA A 465 24.04 -13.02 17.12
N PHE A 466 24.57 -12.17 16.23
CA PHE A 466 25.21 -12.61 14.99
C PHE A 466 26.43 -13.50 15.23
N LYS A 467 27.38 -13.07 16.07
CA LYS A 467 28.58 -13.87 16.40
C LYS A 467 28.23 -15.20 17.04
N ARG A 468 27.30 -15.21 18.00
CA ARG A 468 26.80 -16.45 18.61
C ARG A 468 26.22 -17.40 17.55
N ARG A 469 25.43 -16.87 16.62
CA ARG A 469 24.85 -17.66 15.51
C ARG A 469 25.92 -18.21 14.56
N VAL A 470 27.00 -17.46 14.30
CA VAL A 470 28.15 -17.95 13.50
C VAL A 470 28.79 -19.16 14.18
N GLU A 471 29.09 -19.08 15.48
CA GLU A 471 29.74 -20.15 16.24
C GLU A 471 28.88 -21.42 16.30
N GLU A 472 27.62 -21.29 16.70
CA GLU A 472 26.65 -22.39 16.77
C GLU A 472 26.43 -23.04 15.39
N GLY A 473 26.23 -22.22 14.36
CA GLY A 473 25.97 -22.68 13.01
C GLY A 473 27.16 -23.39 12.38
N ARG A 474 28.39 -22.90 12.61
CA ARG A 474 29.61 -23.50 12.06
C ARG A 474 29.81 -24.94 12.55
N GLY A 475 29.52 -25.23 13.82
CA GLY A 475 29.66 -26.58 14.38
C GLY A 475 28.73 -27.63 13.74
N ARG A 476 27.54 -27.22 13.27
CA ARG A 476 26.52 -28.12 12.70
C ARG A 476 26.42 -28.09 11.18
N LEU A 477 27.04 -27.11 10.51
CA LEU A 477 26.88 -26.87 9.07
C LEU A 477 27.19 -28.11 8.22
N THR A 478 28.29 -28.82 8.51
CA THR A 478 28.67 -30.02 7.73
C THR A 478 27.66 -31.15 7.88
N LEU A 479 27.13 -31.37 9.08
CA LEU A 479 26.11 -32.39 9.32
C LEU A 479 24.82 -32.07 8.55
N ILE A 480 24.41 -30.80 8.57
CA ILE A 480 23.23 -30.31 7.84
C ILE A 480 23.44 -30.45 6.34
N ALA A 481 24.59 -30.04 5.79
CA ALA A 481 24.88 -30.18 4.37
C ALA A 481 24.80 -31.64 3.91
N ASN A 482 25.29 -32.57 4.73
CA ASN A 482 25.19 -34.01 4.45
C ASN A 482 23.74 -34.53 4.52
N GLU A 483 22.92 -34.02 5.44
CA GLU A 483 21.47 -34.31 5.50
C GLU A 483 20.77 -33.85 4.22
N VAL A 484 21.01 -32.60 3.81
CA VAL A 484 20.45 -32.01 2.58
C VAL A 484 20.90 -32.81 1.35
N ALA A 485 22.18 -33.15 1.24
CA ALA A 485 22.72 -33.95 0.14
C ALA A 485 22.08 -35.34 0.06
N ARG A 486 21.89 -36.02 1.20
CA ARG A 486 21.23 -37.34 1.24
C ARG A 486 19.78 -37.26 0.79
N LEU A 487 19.06 -36.23 1.21
CA LEU A 487 17.69 -35.99 0.79
C LEU A 487 17.63 -35.70 -0.72
N ALA A 488 18.52 -34.84 -1.23
CA ALA A 488 18.65 -34.55 -2.66
C ALA A 488 18.91 -35.81 -3.49
N ALA A 489 19.84 -36.68 -3.05
CA ALA A 489 20.14 -37.94 -3.72
C ALA A 489 18.91 -38.86 -3.79
N THR A 490 18.15 -38.93 -2.69
CA THR A 490 16.91 -39.73 -2.62
C THR A 490 15.85 -39.18 -3.58
N ILE A 491 15.65 -37.87 -3.61
CA ILE A 491 14.70 -37.21 -4.51
C ILE A 491 15.10 -37.43 -5.98
N LEU A 492 16.38 -37.23 -6.33
CA LEU A 492 16.86 -37.39 -7.70
C LEU A 492 16.77 -38.83 -8.20
N THR A 493 16.91 -39.81 -7.30
CA THR A 493 16.69 -41.23 -7.62
C THR A 493 15.24 -41.48 -8.02
N GLU A 494 14.28 -41.00 -7.22
CA GLU A 494 12.85 -41.14 -7.53
C GLU A 494 12.43 -40.30 -8.74
N TYR A 495 13.06 -39.13 -8.96
CA TYR A 495 12.85 -38.31 -10.15
C TYR A 495 13.25 -39.07 -11.42
N ALA A 496 14.44 -39.69 -11.43
CA ALA A 496 14.90 -40.48 -12.58
C ALA A 496 13.98 -41.68 -12.85
N ALA A 497 13.48 -42.34 -11.80
CA ALA A 497 12.53 -43.43 -11.91
C ALA A 497 11.18 -42.97 -12.50
N ALA A 498 10.61 -41.87 -11.98
CA ALA A 498 9.36 -41.30 -12.47
C ALA A 498 9.49 -40.82 -13.93
N ALA A 499 10.57 -40.11 -14.27
CA ALA A 499 10.83 -39.62 -15.62
C ALA A 499 10.94 -40.78 -16.63
N ARG A 500 11.67 -41.85 -16.27
CA ARG A 500 11.75 -43.07 -17.08
C ARG A 500 10.38 -43.74 -17.22
N LYS A 501 9.62 -43.88 -16.12
CA LYS A 501 8.30 -44.51 -16.14
C LYS A 501 7.31 -43.77 -17.03
N ILE A 502 7.31 -42.44 -17.00
CA ILE A 502 6.51 -41.60 -17.89
C ILE A 502 6.89 -41.89 -19.35
N LYS A 503 8.18 -41.91 -19.68
CA LYS A 503 8.68 -42.17 -21.04
C LYS A 503 8.32 -43.57 -21.55
N ASP A 504 8.38 -44.58 -20.69
CA ASP A 504 8.11 -45.98 -21.06
C ASP A 504 6.60 -46.28 -21.18
N THR A 505 5.73 -45.45 -20.59
CA THR A 505 4.26 -45.66 -20.59
C THR A 505 3.60 -45.01 -21.80
N LYS A 506 3.65 -45.66 -22.97
CA LYS A 506 3.12 -45.09 -24.22
C LYS A 506 1.60 -45.21 -24.39
N ASN A 507 0.95 -46.09 -23.63
CA ASN A 507 -0.47 -46.43 -23.79
C ASN A 507 -1.41 -45.58 -22.91
N ALA A 508 -0.93 -44.48 -22.32
CA ALA A 508 -1.67 -43.65 -21.37
C ALA A 508 -1.38 -42.15 -21.60
N PRO A 509 -1.77 -41.57 -22.76
CA PRO A 509 -1.35 -40.22 -23.13
C PRO A 509 -1.80 -39.15 -22.13
N ASP A 510 -3.04 -39.20 -21.65
CA ASP A 510 -3.56 -38.24 -20.66
C ASP A 510 -2.85 -38.35 -19.30
N ALA A 511 -2.64 -39.59 -18.82
CA ALA A 511 -2.00 -39.82 -17.53
C ALA A 511 -0.51 -39.45 -17.56
N THR A 512 0.19 -39.73 -18.66
CA THR A 512 1.60 -39.35 -18.84
C THR A 512 1.79 -37.85 -19.04
N ALA A 513 0.89 -37.17 -19.76
CA ALA A 513 0.91 -35.72 -19.89
C ALA A 513 0.70 -35.03 -18.53
N ASP A 514 -0.29 -35.47 -17.75
CA ASP A 514 -0.53 -34.95 -16.40
C ASP A 514 0.66 -35.25 -15.45
N ALA A 515 1.19 -36.48 -15.46
CA ALA A 515 2.34 -36.86 -14.65
C ALA A 515 3.60 -36.04 -15.01
N LEU A 516 3.82 -35.74 -16.28
CA LEU A 516 4.93 -34.89 -16.72
C LEU A 516 4.78 -33.46 -16.20
N GLN A 517 3.57 -32.88 -16.25
CA GLN A 517 3.30 -31.56 -15.68
C GLN A 517 3.52 -31.55 -14.16
N GLN A 518 3.07 -32.59 -13.45
CA GLN A 518 3.33 -32.73 -12.01
C GLN A 518 4.83 -32.82 -11.73
N LEU A 519 5.58 -33.64 -12.48
CA LEU A 519 7.02 -33.81 -12.34
C LEU A 519 7.77 -32.48 -12.51
N GLN A 520 7.43 -31.70 -13.52
CA GLN A 520 8.04 -30.38 -13.78
C GLN A 520 7.73 -29.36 -12.68
N ARG A 521 6.53 -29.41 -12.09
CA ARG A 521 6.12 -28.52 -10.98
C ARG A 521 6.76 -28.90 -9.65
N LEU A 522 6.99 -30.20 -9.41
CA LEU A 522 7.66 -30.68 -8.21
C LEU A 522 9.18 -30.47 -8.29
N VAL A 523 9.78 -30.74 -9.46
CA VAL A 523 11.24 -30.72 -9.64
C VAL A 523 11.64 -29.73 -10.73
N PRO A 524 11.43 -28.41 -10.53
CA PRO A 524 12.07 -27.40 -11.38
C PRO A 524 13.60 -27.44 -11.19
N LYS A 525 14.34 -26.71 -12.04
CA LYS A 525 15.81 -26.68 -11.95
C LYS A 525 16.34 -26.38 -10.55
N ASN A 526 15.72 -25.46 -9.82
CA ASN A 526 16.15 -25.00 -8.50
C ASN A 526 15.32 -25.59 -7.34
N PHE A 527 14.77 -26.81 -7.50
CA PHE A 527 13.81 -27.38 -6.56
C PHE A 527 14.30 -27.48 -5.12
N ILE A 528 15.59 -27.72 -4.89
CA ILE A 528 16.14 -27.86 -3.53
C ILE A 528 16.10 -26.52 -2.81
N ALA A 529 16.48 -25.44 -3.50
CA ALA A 529 16.52 -24.11 -2.90
C ALA A 529 15.14 -23.44 -2.76
N VAL A 530 14.19 -23.76 -3.65
CA VAL A 530 12.86 -23.09 -3.66
C VAL A 530 11.84 -23.80 -2.79
N ALA A 531 11.93 -25.12 -2.65
CA ALA A 531 10.96 -25.88 -1.90
C ALA A 531 11.11 -25.64 -0.38
N PRO A 532 10.00 -25.44 0.37
CA PRO A 532 10.07 -25.40 1.82
C PRO A 532 10.67 -26.71 2.36
N TRP A 533 11.58 -26.61 3.33
CA TRP A 533 12.32 -27.76 3.83
C TRP A 533 11.43 -28.91 4.30
N ALA A 534 10.35 -28.60 5.03
CA ALA A 534 9.39 -29.60 5.49
C ALA A 534 8.81 -30.43 4.33
N GLN A 535 8.65 -29.81 3.16
CA GLN A 535 8.01 -30.44 2.02
C GLN A 535 9.01 -31.24 1.19
N LEU A 536 10.29 -30.85 1.14
CA LEU A 536 11.35 -31.66 0.52
C LEU A 536 11.40 -33.08 1.08
N ALA A 537 11.13 -33.26 2.39
CA ALA A 537 11.05 -34.58 3.01
C ALA A 537 10.00 -35.51 2.37
N HIS A 538 8.98 -34.93 1.71
CA HIS A 538 7.90 -35.67 1.07
C HIS A 538 8.07 -35.85 -0.45
N TYR A 539 9.08 -35.21 -1.08
CA TYR A 539 9.25 -35.23 -2.53
C TYR A 539 9.45 -36.64 -3.08
N ALA A 540 10.31 -37.45 -2.45
CA ALA A 540 10.52 -38.84 -2.85
C ALA A 540 9.20 -39.62 -2.88
N ARG A 541 8.31 -39.40 -1.91
CA ARG A 541 6.98 -40.02 -1.87
C ARG A 541 6.09 -39.54 -3.01
N TYR A 542 6.06 -38.24 -3.30
CA TYR A 542 5.26 -37.70 -4.41
C TYR A 542 5.74 -38.23 -5.77
N LEU A 543 7.05 -38.32 -5.96
CA LEU A 543 7.65 -38.86 -7.18
C LEU A 543 7.38 -40.36 -7.31
N LYS A 544 7.46 -41.12 -6.22
CA LYS A 544 7.08 -42.54 -6.19
C LYS A 544 5.60 -42.74 -6.50
N ALA A 545 4.72 -41.82 -6.09
CA ALA A 545 3.30 -41.86 -6.42
C ALA A 545 3.05 -41.76 -7.93
N ILE A 546 3.86 -40.99 -8.67
CA ILE A 546 3.81 -40.93 -10.14
C ILE A 546 4.10 -42.30 -10.75
N THR A 547 5.17 -42.96 -10.29
CA THR A 547 5.54 -44.29 -10.76
C THR A 547 4.43 -45.30 -10.50
N LEU A 548 3.92 -45.36 -9.27
CA LEU A 548 2.85 -46.28 -8.87
C LEU A 548 1.54 -46.06 -9.62
N ARG A 549 1.19 -44.80 -9.90
CA ARG A 549 0.03 -44.47 -10.74
C ARG A 549 0.13 -45.15 -12.10
N LEU A 550 1.28 -44.99 -12.77
CA LEU A 550 1.50 -45.54 -14.10
C LEU A 550 1.66 -47.07 -14.10
N ASP A 551 2.14 -47.67 -13.00
CA ASP A 551 2.11 -49.13 -12.80
C ASP A 551 0.67 -49.65 -12.74
N LYS A 552 -0.19 -48.99 -11.94
CA LYS A 552 -1.59 -49.39 -11.73
C LYS A 552 -2.51 -49.05 -12.91
N TYR A 553 -2.11 -48.11 -13.76
CA TYR A 553 -2.93 -47.66 -14.89
C TYR A 553 -3.40 -48.81 -15.77
N ARG A 554 -2.55 -49.80 -16.05
CA ARG A 554 -2.92 -50.95 -16.91
C ARG A 554 -4.05 -51.81 -16.34
N ALA A 555 -4.15 -51.89 -15.01
CA ALA A 555 -5.17 -52.71 -14.36
C ALA A 555 -6.54 -52.04 -14.39
N ASP A 556 -6.60 -50.71 -14.27
CA ASP A 556 -7.87 -49.96 -14.25
C ASP A 556 -7.71 -48.53 -14.83
N PRO A 557 -7.68 -48.39 -16.18
CA PRO A 557 -7.59 -47.08 -16.83
C PRO A 557 -8.81 -46.18 -16.55
N ALA A 558 -9.99 -46.77 -16.34
CA ALA A 558 -11.23 -46.05 -16.12
C ALA A 558 -11.22 -45.33 -14.76
N ARG A 559 -10.71 -45.97 -13.72
CA ARG A 559 -10.51 -45.36 -12.40
C ARG A 559 -9.51 -44.21 -12.44
N ASP A 560 -8.40 -44.36 -13.17
CA ASP A 560 -7.43 -43.26 -13.33
C ASP A 560 -8.09 -42.04 -13.96
N ALA A 561 -8.82 -42.25 -15.07
CA ALA A 561 -9.54 -41.19 -15.77
C ALA A 561 -10.58 -40.49 -14.87
N ALA A 562 -11.35 -41.26 -14.08
CA ALA A 562 -12.32 -40.72 -13.14
C ALA A 562 -11.65 -39.85 -12.05
N LYS A 563 -10.52 -40.31 -11.49
CA LYS A 563 -9.77 -39.55 -10.48
C LYS A 563 -9.06 -38.33 -11.05
N LEU A 564 -8.58 -38.40 -12.28
CA LEU A 564 -8.03 -37.26 -12.98
C LEU A 564 -9.11 -36.20 -13.26
N ALA A 565 -10.32 -36.61 -13.64
CA ALA A 565 -11.45 -35.70 -13.83
C ALA A 565 -11.86 -34.98 -12.53
N GLU A 566 -11.78 -35.65 -11.38
CA GLU A 566 -12.02 -35.07 -10.06
C GLU A 566 -10.91 -34.08 -9.63
N LEU A 567 -9.65 -34.35 -9.99
CA LEU A 567 -8.49 -33.53 -9.65
C LEU A 567 -8.36 -32.24 -10.49
N ARG A 568 -8.58 -32.33 -11.81
CA ARG A 568 -8.31 -31.23 -12.77
C ARG A 568 -8.91 -29.88 -12.34
N PRO A 569 -10.19 -29.78 -11.92
CA PRO A 569 -10.77 -28.50 -11.51
C PRO A 569 -10.04 -27.84 -10.33
N GLN A 570 -9.54 -28.67 -9.41
CA GLN A 570 -8.85 -28.24 -8.19
C GLN A 570 -7.46 -27.68 -8.50
N GLU A 571 -6.75 -28.27 -9.46
CA GLU A 571 -5.47 -27.73 -9.92
C GLU A 571 -5.62 -26.50 -10.82
N GLN A 572 -6.58 -26.53 -11.76
CA GLN A 572 -6.79 -25.42 -12.70
C GLN A 572 -7.11 -24.12 -11.98
N ARG A 573 -7.99 -24.16 -10.96
CA ARG A 573 -8.31 -22.96 -10.17
C ARG A 573 -7.07 -22.42 -9.45
N TYR A 574 -6.23 -23.30 -8.89
CA TYR A 574 -5.01 -22.91 -8.18
C TYR A 574 -4.03 -22.21 -9.12
N TRP A 575 -3.70 -22.84 -10.25
CA TRP A 575 -2.74 -22.28 -11.21
C TRP A 575 -3.26 -21.02 -11.92
N ARG A 576 -4.58 -20.90 -12.11
CA ARG A 576 -5.19 -19.66 -12.61
C ARG A 576 -4.96 -18.50 -11.62
N LEU A 577 -5.20 -18.71 -10.33
CA LEU A 577 -4.97 -17.67 -9.31
C LEU A 577 -3.49 -17.29 -9.19
N VAL A 578 -2.58 -18.27 -9.27
CA VAL A 578 -1.13 -17.99 -9.31
C VAL A 578 -0.77 -17.11 -10.51
N ALA A 579 -1.35 -17.38 -11.69
CA ALA A 579 -1.12 -16.57 -12.88
C ALA A 579 -1.70 -15.15 -12.74
N GLU A 580 -2.93 -15.01 -12.21
CA GLU A 580 -3.57 -13.72 -11.93
C GLU A 580 -2.73 -12.87 -10.95
N ARG A 581 -2.11 -13.51 -9.96
CA ARG A 581 -1.22 -12.87 -8.98
C ARG A 581 0.23 -12.74 -9.47
N LYS A 582 0.51 -12.96 -10.76
CA LYS A 582 1.86 -12.89 -11.36
C LYS A 582 2.91 -13.72 -10.59
N GLY A 583 2.49 -14.86 -10.03
CA GLY A 583 3.34 -15.75 -9.26
C GLY A 583 3.44 -15.45 -7.75
N ALA A 584 2.76 -14.43 -7.23
CA ALA A 584 2.71 -14.19 -5.78
C ALA A 584 1.82 -15.23 -5.08
N VAL A 585 2.36 -15.85 -4.02
CA VAL A 585 1.74 -16.96 -3.28
C VAL A 585 1.87 -16.70 -1.79
N ASP A 586 0.74 -16.50 -1.10
CA ASP A 586 0.68 -16.37 0.36
C ASP A 586 0.74 -17.74 1.07
N ALA A 587 0.80 -17.72 2.41
CA ALA A 587 0.89 -18.95 3.22
C ALA A 587 -0.28 -19.93 2.99
N ARG A 588 -1.50 -19.43 2.75
CA ARG A 588 -2.69 -20.28 2.52
C ARG A 588 -2.63 -20.91 1.13
N MET A 589 -2.20 -20.17 0.12
CA MET A 589 -1.94 -20.72 -1.20
C MET A 589 -0.80 -21.75 -1.18
N GLN A 590 0.24 -21.56 -0.35
CA GLN A 590 1.26 -22.59 -0.15
C GLN A 590 0.67 -23.86 0.50
N GLU A 591 -0.19 -23.74 1.49
CA GLU A 591 -0.87 -24.91 2.08
C GLU A 591 -1.69 -25.68 1.03
N LEU A 592 -2.50 -24.97 0.23
CA LEU A 592 -3.28 -25.56 -0.86
C LEU A 592 -2.41 -26.26 -1.90
N ARG A 593 -1.27 -25.66 -2.27
CA ARG A 593 -0.30 -26.23 -3.20
C ARG A 593 0.11 -27.63 -2.78
N TRP A 594 0.44 -27.81 -1.50
CA TRP A 594 0.91 -29.09 -0.98
C TRP A 594 -0.23 -30.08 -0.76
N LEU A 595 -1.41 -29.61 -0.37
CA LEU A 595 -2.60 -30.45 -0.30
C LEU A 595 -3.03 -31.02 -1.67
N LEU A 596 -2.74 -30.34 -2.77
CA LEU A 596 -2.94 -30.90 -4.11
C LEU A 596 -2.03 -32.13 -4.35
N GLU A 597 -0.79 -32.12 -3.87
CA GLU A 597 0.10 -33.30 -3.96
C GLU A 597 -0.38 -34.43 -3.04
N GLU A 598 -0.87 -34.11 -1.85
CA GLU A 598 -1.47 -35.10 -0.96
C GLU A 598 -2.73 -35.72 -1.57
N LEU A 599 -3.56 -34.92 -2.24
CA LEU A 599 -4.75 -35.42 -2.95
C LEU A 599 -4.34 -36.36 -4.10
N ARG A 600 -3.27 -36.04 -4.84
CA ARG A 600 -2.71 -36.92 -5.87
C ARG A 600 -2.25 -38.26 -5.28
N VAL A 601 -1.55 -38.25 -4.14
CA VAL A 601 -1.17 -39.48 -3.43
C VAL A 601 -2.41 -40.29 -3.01
N SER A 602 -3.41 -39.63 -2.42
CA SER A 602 -4.68 -40.24 -2.00
C SER A 602 -5.47 -40.87 -3.16
N PHE A 603 -5.40 -40.28 -4.36
CA PHE A 603 -6.12 -40.78 -5.53
C PHE A 603 -5.39 -41.93 -6.22
N PHE A 604 -4.08 -41.79 -6.43
CA PHE A 604 -3.34 -42.67 -7.33
C PHE A 604 -2.39 -43.64 -6.63
N ALA A 605 -2.00 -43.38 -5.37
CA ALA A 605 -0.99 -44.15 -4.65
C ALA A 605 -1.32 -44.30 -3.15
N GLN A 606 -2.53 -44.75 -2.84
CA GLN A 606 -3.09 -44.87 -1.48
C GLN A 606 -2.19 -45.60 -0.48
N GLU A 607 -1.43 -46.60 -0.95
CA GLU A 607 -0.47 -47.37 -0.15
C GLU A 607 0.66 -46.54 0.45
N LEU A 608 1.00 -45.39 -0.16
CA LEU A 608 2.04 -44.50 0.35
C LEU A 608 1.58 -43.68 1.55
N ARG A 609 0.26 -43.63 1.80
CA ARG A 609 -0.41 -42.85 2.86
C ARG A 609 -0.13 -41.34 2.78
N THR A 610 -1.08 -40.54 3.27
CA THR A 610 -0.93 -39.10 3.43
C THR A 610 -0.63 -38.77 4.90
N PRO A 611 0.15 -37.72 5.21
CA PRO A 611 0.48 -37.36 6.60
C PRO A 611 -0.71 -36.71 7.30
N GLN A 612 -1.70 -36.26 6.53
CA GLN A 612 -2.95 -35.71 7.00
C GLN A 612 -4.12 -36.15 6.10
N PRO A 613 -5.36 -36.20 6.64
CA PRO A 613 -6.54 -36.49 5.82
C PRO A 613 -6.75 -35.42 4.73
N VAL A 614 -6.96 -35.85 3.49
CA VAL A 614 -7.15 -34.94 2.35
C VAL A 614 -8.34 -35.40 1.49
N SER A 615 -9.13 -34.44 1.04
CA SER A 615 -10.30 -34.65 0.17
C SER A 615 -10.61 -33.38 -0.60
N VAL A 616 -11.37 -33.51 -1.70
CA VAL A 616 -11.84 -32.35 -2.49
C VAL A 616 -12.59 -31.35 -1.60
N LYS A 617 -13.48 -31.83 -0.72
CA LYS A 617 -14.22 -30.97 0.23
C LYS A 617 -13.29 -30.15 1.14
N ARG A 618 -12.16 -30.71 1.57
CA ARG A 618 -11.17 -29.99 2.38
C ARG A 618 -10.48 -28.90 1.56
N LEU A 619 -10.08 -29.20 0.32
CA LEU A 619 -9.50 -28.21 -0.59
C LEU A 619 -10.50 -27.09 -0.90
N ASP A 620 -11.78 -27.40 -1.11
CA ASP A 620 -12.83 -26.39 -1.33
C ASP A 620 -13.01 -25.46 -0.14
N LYS A 621 -12.97 -25.99 1.09
CA LYS A 621 -13.04 -25.18 2.31
C LYS A 621 -11.87 -24.21 2.43
N LEU A 622 -10.65 -24.67 2.15
CA LEU A 622 -9.45 -23.82 2.17
C LEU A 622 -9.45 -22.81 1.02
N TRP A 623 -9.93 -23.21 -0.16
CA TRP A 623 -10.08 -22.32 -1.30
C TRP A 623 -11.01 -21.14 -0.99
N ALA A 624 -12.12 -21.38 -0.30
CA ALA A 624 -13.02 -20.30 0.14
C ALA A 624 -12.33 -19.29 1.07
N GLN A 625 -11.31 -19.71 1.82
CA GLN A 625 -10.52 -18.84 2.70
C GLN A 625 -9.42 -18.07 1.97
N VAL A 626 -9.01 -18.49 0.77
CA VAL A 626 -8.04 -17.75 -0.06
C VAL A 626 -8.72 -16.62 -0.85
N ASN A 627 -10.01 -16.78 -1.12
CA ASN A 627 -10.83 -15.78 -1.81
C ASN A 627 -11.56 -14.81 -0.87
N SER A 628 -11.52 -15.06 0.44
CA SER A 628 -12.04 -14.16 1.48
C SER A 628 -10.96 -13.23 1.97
#